data_AF-A0A7U9X918-F1
#
_entry.id   AF-A0A7U9X918-F1
#
_cell.length_a   1.000
_cell.length_b   1.000
_cell.length_c   1.000
_cell.angle_alpha   90.00
_cell.angle_beta   90.00
_cell.angle_gamma   90.00
#
_symmetry.space_group_name_H-M   'P 1'
#
loop_
_entity.id
_entity.type
_entity.pdbx_description
1 polymer ?
#
loop_
_entity_poly.entity_id
_entity_poly.type
_entity_poly.pdbx_seq_one_letter_code
_entity_poly.pdbx_strand_id
1 'polypeptide(L)'
;MNFFDMCYELFMRTSKYHDLGKDVLNYNKVINYMNNFYGVNRKEIEKFIVDVRMDNPVYSAMQQIVKVVASNIPLRRLEELYPNELYNELCGEIYNVVLKGAYDSVKLLNELTADEELELSKRFANGDSSIFTQYKLI
;
A
#
# COMPACT_ATOMS: atom_id res chain seq x y z
N MET A 1 -3.53 -18.10 -7.40
CA MET A 1 -3.76 -16.70 -7.00
C MET A 1 -2.39 -16.06 -6.80
N ASN A 2 -2.11 -14.91 -7.41
CA ASN A 2 -0.83 -14.23 -7.17
C ASN A 2 -0.88 -13.49 -5.81
N PHE A 3 0.27 -13.08 -5.27
CA PHE A 3 0.35 -12.46 -3.94
C PHE A 3 -0.50 -11.17 -3.83
N PHE A 4 -0.53 -10.36 -4.89
CA PHE A 4 -1.32 -9.14 -4.91
C PHE A 4 -2.82 -9.42 -4.90
N ASP A 5 -3.28 -10.37 -5.71
CA ASP A 5 -4.69 -10.79 -5.75
C ASP A 5 -5.16 -11.26 -4.37
N MET A 6 -4.32 -12.02 -3.66
CA MET A 6 -4.62 -12.49 -2.30
C MET A 6 -4.80 -11.32 -1.33
N CYS A 7 -3.88 -10.35 -1.34
CA CYS A 7 -3.97 -9.16 -0.50
C CYS A 7 -5.20 -8.32 -0.85
N TYR A 8 -5.47 -8.15 -2.14
CA TYR A 8 -6.65 -7.44 -2.63
C TYR A 8 -7.95 -8.11 -2.19
N GLU A 9 -8.08 -9.42 -2.35
CA GLU A 9 -9.26 -10.17 -1.93
C GLU A 9 -9.49 -10.05 -0.42
N LEU A 10 -8.45 -10.20 0.40
CA LEU A 10 -8.55 -10.04 1.85
C LEU A 10 -9.02 -8.63 2.23
N PHE A 11 -8.39 -7.61 1.65
CA PHE A 11 -8.74 -6.22 1.88
C PHE A 11 -10.21 -5.95 1.51
N MET A 12 -10.61 -6.30 0.29
CA MET A 12 -11.96 -6.04 -0.21
C MET A 12 -13.01 -6.85 0.54
N ARG A 13 -12.71 -8.09 0.95
CA ARG A 13 -13.62 -8.89 1.78
C ARG A 13 -13.84 -8.24 3.14
N THR A 14 -12.75 -7.85 3.83
CA THR A 14 -12.83 -7.32 5.20
C THR A 14 -13.49 -5.95 5.23
N SER A 15 -13.27 -5.11 4.21
CA SER A 15 -13.90 -3.78 4.09
C SER A 15 -15.45 -3.80 4.07
N LYS A 16 -16.07 -4.96 3.83
CA LYS A 16 -17.53 -5.14 3.88
C LYS A 16 -18.07 -5.29 5.30
N TYR A 17 -17.22 -5.72 6.24
CA TYR A 17 -17.63 -6.10 7.60
C TYR A 17 -16.95 -5.26 8.69
N HIS A 18 -15.83 -4.60 8.37
CA HIS A 18 -15.11 -3.70 9.27
C HIS A 18 -14.82 -2.35 8.60
N ASP A 19 -14.70 -1.30 9.40
CA ASP A 19 -14.36 0.04 8.91
C ASP A 19 -12.89 0.11 8.50
N LEU A 20 -12.66 0.00 7.18
CA LEU A 20 -11.41 0.29 6.50
C LEU A 20 -11.57 1.53 5.61
N GLY A 21 -12.40 2.49 6.05
CA GLY A 21 -12.85 3.61 5.22
C GLY A 21 -11.72 4.43 4.62
N LYS A 22 -10.64 4.66 5.37
CA LYS A 22 -9.46 5.38 4.88
C LYS A 22 -8.75 4.63 3.75
N ASP A 23 -8.51 3.33 3.91
CA ASP A 23 -7.83 2.51 2.90
C ASP A 23 -8.67 2.39 1.62
N VAL A 24 -10.00 2.23 1.76
CA VAL A 24 -10.92 2.19 0.63
C VAL A 24 -10.94 3.53 -0.11
N LEU A 25 -10.96 4.65 0.62
CA LEU A 25 -10.87 5.99 0.03
C LEU A 25 -9.55 6.18 -0.71
N ASN A 26 -8.42 5.76 -0.13
CA ASN A 26 -7.12 5.79 -0.79
C ASN A 26 -7.09 4.93 -2.06
N TYR A 27 -7.70 3.74 -2.03
CA TYR A 27 -7.80 2.86 -3.19
C TYR A 27 -8.60 3.51 -4.33
N ASN A 28 -9.78 4.03 -4.01
CA ASN A 28 -10.61 4.72 -5.01
C ASN A 28 -9.90 5.96 -5.57
N LYS A 29 -9.16 6.68 -4.71
CA LYS A 29 -8.43 7.88 -5.10
C LYS A 29 -7.25 7.57 -6.02
N VAL A 30 -6.45 6.52 -5.75
CA VAL A 30 -5.37 6.12 -6.66
C VAL A 30 -5.91 5.71 -8.02
N ILE A 31 -6.99 4.93 -8.08
CA ILE A 31 -7.65 4.54 -9.33
C ILE A 31 -8.14 5.77 -10.10
N ASN A 32 -8.80 6.71 -9.41
CA ASN A 32 -9.27 7.94 -10.02
C ASN A 32 -8.12 8.78 -10.59
N TYR A 33 -7.02 8.94 -9.84
CA TYR A 33 -5.87 9.71 -10.30
C TYR A 33 -5.14 9.02 -11.44
N MET A 34 -5.05 7.69 -11.46
CA MET A 34 -4.47 6.94 -12.58
C MET A 34 -5.30 7.15 -13.85
N ASN A 35 -6.62 6.98 -13.77
CA ASN A 35 -7.52 7.12 -14.92
C ASN A 35 -7.58 8.55 -15.47
N ASN A 36 -7.35 9.55 -14.62
CA ASN A 36 -7.44 10.96 -14.97
C ASN A 36 -6.09 11.69 -14.85
N PHE A 37 -4.97 10.98 -15.00
CA PHE A 37 -3.64 11.49 -14.64
C PHE A 37 -3.32 12.87 -15.24
N TYR A 38 -3.63 13.08 -16.53
CA TYR A 38 -3.38 14.35 -17.21
C TYR A 38 -4.41 15.45 -16.89
N GLY A 39 -5.53 15.10 -16.25
CA GLY A 39 -6.57 16.03 -15.81
C GLY A 39 -6.50 16.43 -14.33
N VAL A 40 -5.71 15.70 -13.52
CA VAL A 40 -5.50 16.00 -12.10
C VAL A 40 -4.29 16.90 -11.93
N ASN A 41 -4.35 17.84 -10.97
CA ASN A 41 -3.22 18.71 -10.68
C ASN A 41 -2.04 17.87 -10.18
N ARG A 42 -0.87 18.05 -10.82
CA ARG A 42 0.38 17.37 -10.44
C ARG A 42 0.67 17.44 -8.94
N LYS A 43 0.47 18.59 -8.29
CA LYS A 43 0.74 18.76 -6.85
C LYS A 43 -0.21 17.95 -5.98
N GLU A 44 -1.43 17.68 -6.43
CA GLU A 44 -2.36 16.80 -5.73
C GLU A 44 -1.92 15.34 -5.82
N ILE A 45 -1.38 14.93 -6.97
CA ILE A 45 -0.81 13.59 -7.16
C ILE A 45 0.42 13.41 -6.27
N GLU A 46 1.36 14.36 -6.31
CA GLU A 46 2.57 14.32 -5.47
C GLU A 46 2.21 14.24 -3.99
N LYS A 47 1.26 15.07 -3.53
CA LYS A 47 0.80 15.05 -2.14
C LYS A 47 0.15 13.71 -1.79
N PHE A 48 -0.71 13.18 -2.65
CA PHE A 48 -1.35 11.89 -2.42
C PHE A 48 -0.34 10.75 -2.29
N ILE A 49 0.67 10.70 -3.17
CA ILE A 49 1.76 9.72 -3.09
C ILE A 49 2.48 9.82 -1.74
N VAL A 50 2.81 11.04 -1.29
CA VAL A 50 3.44 11.24 0.02
C VAL A 50 2.54 10.78 1.16
N ASP A 51 1.26 11.12 1.12
CA ASP A 51 0.28 10.74 2.16
C ASP A 51 0.16 9.21 2.27
N VAL A 52 0.09 8.48 1.15
CA VAL A 52 0.07 7.00 1.12
C VAL A 52 1.36 6.43 1.73
N ARG A 53 2.53 6.99 1.37
CA ARG A 53 3.81 6.51 1.88
C ARG A 53 3.97 6.71 3.38
N MET A 54 3.47 7.83 3.90
CA MET A 54 3.49 8.12 5.33
C MET A 54 2.53 7.23 6.12
N ASP A 55 1.47 6.73 5.49
CA ASP A 55 0.51 5.80 6.11
C ASP A 55 1.02 4.36 6.14
N ASN A 56 1.90 4.00 5.20
CA ASN A 56 2.54 2.68 5.15
C ASN A 56 4.07 2.81 4.98
N PRO A 57 4.79 3.37 5.97
CA PRO A 57 6.18 3.79 5.81
C PRO A 57 7.15 2.61 5.67
N VAL A 58 6.88 1.51 6.37
CA VAL A 58 7.73 0.31 6.33
C VAL A 58 7.72 -0.30 4.92
N TYR A 59 6.53 -0.56 4.37
CA TYR A 59 6.43 -1.17 3.05
C TYR A 59 6.88 -0.21 1.95
N SER A 60 6.55 1.08 2.08
CA SER A 60 7.03 2.10 1.16
C SER A 60 8.56 2.12 1.12
N ALA A 61 9.23 2.04 2.28
CA ALA A 61 10.69 1.95 2.33
C ALA A 61 11.22 0.69 1.63
N MET A 62 10.61 -0.48 1.84
CA MET A 62 10.98 -1.72 1.16
C MET A 62 10.85 -1.61 -0.36
N GLN A 63 9.73 -1.08 -0.86
CA GLN A 63 9.49 -0.91 -2.29
C GLN A 63 10.56 0.00 -2.91
N GLN A 64 10.92 1.09 -2.23
CA GLN A 64 11.97 2.01 -2.69
C GLN A 64 13.35 1.34 -2.68
N ILE A 65 13.67 0.52 -1.66
CA ILE A 65 14.91 -0.27 -1.63
C ILE A 65 14.96 -1.25 -2.81
N VAL A 66 13.89 -2.02 -3.04
CA VAL A 66 13.82 -2.97 -4.16
C VAL A 66 14.02 -2.24 -5.49
N LYS A 67 13.41 -1.07 -5.67
CA LYS A 67 13.58 -0.26 -6.87
C LYS A 67 15.04 0.18 -7.09
N VAL A 68 15.72 0.64 -6.04
CA VAL A 68 17.13 1.05 -6.12
C VAL A 68 18.04 -0.14 -6.40
N VAL A 69 17.90 -1.22 -5.63
CA VAL A 69 18.82 -2.36 -5.66
C VAL A 69 18.60 -3.23 -6.90
N ALA A 70 17.34 -3.54 -7.23
CA ALA A 70 17.03 -4.47 -8.31
C ALA A 70 16.98 -3.80 -9.69
N SER A 71 16.58 -2.53 -9.76
CA SER A 71 16.40 -1.82 -11.04
C SER A 71 17.47 -0.76 -11.32
N ASN A 72 18.38 -0.51 -10.38
CA ASN A 72 19.42 0.53 -10.46
C ASN A 72 18.85 1.92 -10.79
N ILE A 73 17.60 2.19 -10.35
CA ILE A 73 16.93 3.47 -10.56
C ILE A 73 17.19 4.35 -9.33
N PRO A 74 17.85 5.51 -9.48
CA PRO A 74 18.10 6.39 -8.34
C PRO A 74 16.80 6.97 -7.79
N LEU A 75 16.75 7.15 -6.46
CA LEU A 75 15.66 7.88 -5.82
C LEU A 75 15.78 9.37 -6.17
N ARG A 76 14.69 9.92 -6.70
CA ARG A 76 14.53 11.36 -6.96
C ARG A 76 13.31 11.87 -6.23
N ARG A 77 13.28 13.17 -5.96
CA ARG A 77 12.11 13.81 -5.38
C ARG A 77 10.97 13.79 -6.39
N LEU A 78 9.73 13.70 -5.92
CA LEU A 78 8.57 13.61 -6.82
C LEU A 78 8.48 14.82 -7.75
N GLU A 79 8.89 16.02 -7.30
CA GLU A 79 8.91 17.22 -8.15
C GLU A 79 9.94 17.16 -9.31
N GLU A 80 10.93 16.26 -9.23
CA GLU A 80 11.99 16.09 -10.23
C GLU A 80 11.63 15.06 -11.31
N LEU A 81 10.50 14.38 -11.16
CA LEU A 81 10.05 13.32 -12.07
C LEU A 81 9.38 13.88 -13.33
N TYR A 82 9.68 13.29 -14.48
CA TYR A 82 8.89 13.51 -15.69
C TYR A 82 7.47 12.94 -15.51
N PRO A 83 6.46 13.41 -16.28
CA PRO A 83 5.07 12.97 -16.10
C PRO A 83 4.87 11.45 -16.15
N ASN A 84 5.55 10.75 -17.07
CA ASN A 84 5.50 9.29 -17.15
C ASN A 84 6.11 8.60 -15.91
N GLU A 85 7.16 9.18 -15.34
CA GLU A 85 7.82 8.65 -14.14
C GLU A 85 6.94 8.86 -12.90
N LEU A 86 6.31 10.03 -12.78
CA LEU A 86 5.33 10.31 -11.75
C LEU A 86 4.09 9.38 -11.87
N TYR A 87 3.65 9.11 -13.10
CA TYR A 87 2.58 8.14 -13.35
C TYR A 87 2.97 6.73 -12.88
N ASN A 88 4.22 6.32 -13.12
CA ASN A 88 4.72 5.04 -12.62
C ASN A 88 4.79 4.98 -11.09
N GLU A 89 5.20 6.07 -10.43
CA GLU A 89 5.12 6.15 -8.96
C GLU A 89 3.67 6.00 -8.49
N LEU A 90 2.74 6.73 -9.09
CA LEU A 90 1.31 6.65 -8.76
C LEU A 90 0.75 5.23 -8.97
N CYS A 91 1.13 4.56 -10.05
CA CYS A 91 0.75 3.17 -10.29
C CYS A 91 1.33 2.25 -9.21
N GLY A 92 2.56 2.51 -8.75
CA GLY A 92 3.18 1.77 -7.65
C GLY A 92 2.43 1.90 -6.32
N GLU A 93 1.74 3.03 -6.10
CA GLU A 93 0.98 3.26 -4.87
C GLU A 93 -0.26 2.35 -4.75
N ILE A 94 -0.78 1.78 -5.85
CA ILE A 94 -1.87 0.79 -5.76
C ILE A 94 -1.47 -0.41 -4.92
N TYR A 95 -0.21 -0.85 -5.02
CA TYR A 95 0.34 -1.92 -4.21
C TYR A 95 0.44 -1.49 -2.74
N ASN A 96 0.91 -0.28 -2.46
CA ASN A 96 1.05 0.23 -1.10
C ASN A 96 -0.30 0.31 -0.37
N VAL A 97 -1.33 0.80 -1.06
CA VAL A 97 -2.70 0.87 -0.52
C VAL A 97 -3.29 -0.52 -0.29
N VAL A 98 -3.21 -1.42 -1.28
CA VAL A 98 -3.78 -2.77 -1.17
C VAL A 98 -3.10 -3.56 -0.05
N LEU A 99 -1.77 -3.51 0.04
CA LEU A 99 -1.06 -4.22 1.11
C LEU A 99 -1.35 -3.62 2.47
N LYS A 100 -1.48 -2.29 2.59
CA LYS A 100 -1.87 -1.65 3.85
C LYS A 100 -3.26 -2.12 4.29
N GLY A 101 -4.23 -2.07 3.39
CA GLY A 101 -5.60 -2.54 3.67
C GLY A 101 -5.64 -4.03 4.02
N ALA A 102 -4.84 -4.86 3.37
CA ALA A 102 -4.72 -6.28 3.71
C ALA A 102 -4.06 -6.50 5.08
N TYR A 103 -3.03 -5.72 5.41
CA TYR A 103 -2.35 -5.78 6.70
C TYR A 103 -3.30 -5.39 7.84
N ASP A 104 -4.04 -4.30 7.68
CA ASP A 104 -5.06 -3.88 8.65
C ASP A 104 -6.19 -4.89 8.77
N SER A 105 -6.55 -5.55 7.67
CA SER A 105 -7.50 -6.66 7.71
C SER A 105 -7.02 -7.78 8.62
N VAL A 106 -5.75 -8.21 8.52
CA VAL A 106 -5.17 -9.23 9.41
C VAL A 106 -5.25 -8.80 10.88
N LYS A 107 -4.96 -7.53 11.18
CA LYS A 107 -5.06 -6.98 12.54
C LYS A 107 -6.49 -7.07 13.08
N LEU A 108 -7.46 -6.59 12.30
CA LEU A 108 -8.87 -6.54 12.67
C LEU A 108 -9.44 -7.95 12.88
N LEU A 109 -9.18 -8.86 11.95
CA LEU A 109 -9.72 -10.22 11.99
C LEU A 109 -9.20 -11.04 13.17
N ASN A 110 -7.96 -10.79 13.60
CA ASN A 110 -7.38 -11.52 14.72
C ASN A 110 -7.65 -10.88 16.08
N GLU A 111 -8.09 -9.62 16.13
CA GLU A 111 -8.28 -8.86 17.38
C GLU A 111 -6.98 -8.78 18.20
N LEU A 112 -5.88 -8.45 17.53
CA LEU A 112 -4.54 -8.51 18.10
C LEU A 112 -4.36 -7.55 19.29
N THR A 113 -3.64 -8.01 20.31
CA THR A 113 -3.08 -7.17 21.37
C THR A 113 -1.91 -6.32 20.84
N ALA A 114 -1.51 -5.29 21.58
CA ALA A 114 -0.39 -4.42 21.20
C ALA A 114 0.93 -5.19 20.98
N ASP A 115 1.21 -6.23 21.78
CA ASP A 115 2.40 -7.05 21.64
C ASP A 115 2.34 -7.93 20.38
N GLU A 116 1.16 -8.47 20.05
CA GLU A 116 0.95 -9.25 18.82
C GLU A 116 1.00 -8.36 17.57
N GLU A 117 0.49 -7.12 17.64
CA GLU A 117 0.64 -6.14 16.57
C GLU A 117 2.11 -5.78 16.33
N LEU A 118 2.91 -5.65 17.40
CA LEU A 118 4.33 -5.38 17.30
C LEU A 118 5.06 -6.56 16.63
N GLU A 119 4.73 -7.79 17.00
CA GLU A 119 5.31 -8.99 16.39
C GLU A 119 4.91 -9.12 14.92
N LEU A 120 3.62 -8.91 14.59
CA LEU A 120 3.14 -8.86 13.21
C LEU A 120 3.91 -7.81 12.39
N SER A 121 4.13 -6.62 12.96
CA SER A 121 4.87 -5.53 12.32
C SER A 121 6.32 -5.92 12.05
N LYS A 122 7.00 -6.60 12.98
CA LYS A 122 8.37 -7.09 12.79
C LYS A 122 8.45 -8.16 11.71
N ARG A 123 7.52 -9.12 11.71
CA ARG A 123 7.45 -10.17 10.68
C ARG A 123 7.24 -9.56 9.31
N PHE A 124 6.30 -8.63 9.19
CA PHE A 124 6.07 -7.88 7.96
C PHE A 124 7.32 -7.11 7.52
N ALA A 125 7.98 -6.42 8.45
CA ALA A 125 9.23 -5.68 8.21
C ALA A 125 10.42 -6.59 7.78
N ASN A 126 10.34 -7.90 8.04
CA ASN A 126 11.31 -8.88 7.57
C ASN A 126 10.90 -9.57 6.25
N GLY A 127 9.81 -9.12 5.63
CA GLY A 127 9.33 -9.66 4.35
C GLY A 127 8.54 -10.96 4.48
N ASP A 128 8.03 -11.30 5.67
CA ASP A 128 7.19 -12.49 5.86
C ASP A 128 5.80 -12.30 5.25
N SER A 129 5.61 -12.82 4.04
CA SER A 129 4.32 -12.76 3.32
C SER A 129 3.28 -13.75 3.85
N SER A 130 3.67 -14.72 4.70
CA SER A 130 2.72 -15.70 5.25
C SER A 130 1.72 -15.09 6.23
N ILE A 131 1.99 -13.89 6.74
CA ILE A 131 1.08 -13.17 7.63
C ILE A 131 -0.29 -12.92 6.99
N PHE A 132 -0.34 -12.75 5.67
CA PHE A 132 -1.57 -12.50 4.90
C PHE A 132 -2.43 -13.75 4.70
N THR A 133 -2.10 -14.86 5.34
CA THR A 133 -2.95 -16.07 5.42
C THR A 133 -3.25 -16.48 6.86
N GLN A 134 -2.74 -15.75 7.85
CA GLN A 134 -2.83 -16.08 9.28
C GLN A 134 -3.88 -15.20 9.96
N TYR A 135 -5.15 -15.41 9.61
CA TYR A 135 -6.28 -14.68 10.18
C TYR A 135 -7.47 -15.58 10.49
N LYS A 136 -8.29 -15.19 11.48
CA LYS A 136 -9.57 -15.86 11.77
C LYS A 136 -10.49 -15.72 10.56
N LEU A 137 -11.05 -16.84 10.07
CA LEU A 137 -12.03 -16.80 9.00
C LEU A 137 -13.37 -16.30 9.57
N ILE A 138 -13.94 -15.27 8.95
CA ILE A 138 -15.34 -14.83 9.18
C ILE A 138 -16.26 -15.57 8.23
#